data_AF-A0A4R2SIN4-F1
#
_entry.id   AF-A0A4R2SIN4-F1
#
_cell.length_a   1.000
_cell.length_b   1.000
_cell.length_c   1.000
_cell.angle_alpha   90.00
_cell.angle_beta   90.00
_cell.angle_gamma   90.00
#
_symmetry.space_group_name_H-M   'P 1'
#
loop_
_entity.id
_entity.type
_entity.pdbx_description
1 polymer ?
#
loop_
_entity_poly.entity_id
_entity_poly.type
_entity_poly.pdbx_seq_one_letter_code
_entity_poly.pdbx_strand_id
1 'polypeptide(L)'
;MDRTLENLPLSIPSERLIGFTVPADNRFLVCDHNEVWELITGVSTSVDETDFVPYKVAEQPDFVGWGKEDAAPVLKIGDSNISYNFDPKAAAVQVRYEYGANHYLFDFPTLSGDWFCASLSRDGNLLVLAEPYQIRLYRTPL
;
A
#
# COMPACT_ATOMS: atom_id res chain seq x y z
N MET A 1 17.67 15.69 12.00
CA MET A 1 17.63 14.90 10.76
C MET A 1 16.34 15.27 10.06
N ASP A 2 16.40 15.72 8.81
CA ASP A 2 15.19 15.87 8.00
C ASP A 2 14.59 14.48 7.85
N ARG A 3 13.49 14.22 8.56
CA ARG A 3 12.79 12.96 8.46
C ARG A 3 11.95 13.03 7.18
N THR A 4 12.27 12.22 6.19
CA THR A 4 11.55 12.16 4.91
C THR A 4 10.97 10.76 4.73
N LEU A 5 9.96 10.64 3.88
CA LEU A 5 9.51 9.33 3.40
C LEU A 5 10.64 8.65 2.64
N GLU A 6 11.08 7.49 3.12
CA GLU A 6 12.13 6.70 2.47
C GLU A 6 11.47 5.62 1.61
N ASN A 7 11.73 5.61 0.30
CA ASN A 7 11.23 4.55 -0.57
C ASN A 7 11.93 3.22 -0.25
N LEU A 8 11.14 2.19 0.03
CA LEU A 8 11.65 0.83 0.21
C LEU A 8 11.58 0.10 -1.13
N PRO A 9 12.73 -0.37 -1.67
CA PRO A 9 12.72 -1.10 -2.92
C PRO A 9 11.94 -2.40 -2.75
N LEU A 10 11.05 -2.66 -3.70
CA LEU A 10 10.18 -3.82 -3.72
C LEU A 10 10.04 -4.33 -5.16
N SER A 11 10.09 -5.65 -5.33
CA SER A 11 9.81 -6.31 -6.60
C SER A 11 8.90 -7.50 -6.31
N ILE A 12 7.68 -7.46 -6.85
CA ILE A 12 6.72 -8.56 -6.80
C ILE A 12 6.55 -9.07 -8.23
N PRO A 13 6.60 -10.39 -8.49
CA PRO A 13 6.46 -10.96 -9.83
C PRO A 13 5.00 -10.97 -10.34
N SER A 14 4.19 -9.98 -9.94
CA SER A 14 2.77 -9.88 -10.33
C SER A 14 2.61 -9.19 -11.67
N GLU A 15 1.75 -9.73 -12.53
CA GLU A 15 1.30 -9.03 -13.74
C GLU A 15 0.17 -8.05 -13.47
N ARG A 16 -0.71 -8.33 -12.49
CA ARG A 16 -1.89 -7.49 -12.22
C ARG A 16 -2.48 -7.72 -10.83
N LEU A 17 -2.11 -6.87 -9.89
CA LEU A 17 -2.54 -6.89 -8.49
C LEU A 17 -4.06 -6.76 -8.35
N ILE A 18 -4.62 -7.56 -7.45
CA ILE A 18 -5.98 -7.37 -6.94
C ILE A 18 -5.99 -6.53 -5.68
N GLY A 19 -4.91 -6.53 -4.89
CA GLY A 19 -4.81 -5.73 -3.68
C GLY A 19 -3.82 -6.29 -2.67
N PHE A 20 -3.96 -5.84 -1.43
CA PHE A 20 -3.08 -6.21 -0.33
C PHE A 20 -3.81 -6.13 1.02
N THR A 21 -3.30 -6.80 2.05
CA THR A 21 -3.79 -6.63 3.43
C THR A 21 -3.10 -5.43 4.09
N VAL A 22 -3.82 -4.70 4.96
CA VAL A 22 -3.23 -3.59 5.73
C VAL A 22 -2.04 -4.11 6.55
N PRO A 23 -0.83 -3.51 6.43
CA PRO A 23 0.33 -4.03 7.14
C PRO A 23 0.22 -3.95 8.66
N ALA A 24 0.67 -5.03 9.29
CA ALA A 24 0.76 -5.19 10.74
C ALA A 24 2.05 -5.91 11.09
N ASP A 25 2.76 -5.44 12.13
CA ASP A 25 3.99 -6.06 12.61
C ASP A 25 5.04 -6.30 11.51
N ASN A 26 5.22 -5.31 10.63
CA ASN A 26 6.10 -5.37 9.45
C ASN A 26 5.77 -6.48 8.45
N ARG A 27 4.52 -6.95 8.42
CA ARG A 27 4.07 -8.01 7.52
C ARG A 27 2.77 -7.66 6.85
N PHE A 28 2.59 -8.12 5.62
CA PHE A 28 1.32 -8.09 4.91
C PHE A 28 1.34 -9.03 3.71
N LEU A 29 0.15 -9.32 3.19
CA LEU A 29 -0.03 -10.11 1.99
C LEU A 29 -0.31 -9.17 0.82
N VAL A 30 0.27 -9.48 -0.33
CA VAL A 30 -0.06 -8.88 -1.62
C VAL A 30 -0.49 -10.02 -2.54
N CYS A 31 -1.51 -9.80 -3.35
CA CYS A 31 -1.93 -10.82 -4.30
C CYS A 31 -2.38 -10.26 -5.63
N ASP A 32 -2.27 -11.11 -6.64
CA ASP A 32 -2.84 -10.91 -7.96
C ASP A 32 -3.98 -11.92 -8.18
N HIS A 33 -4.35 -12.20 -9.43
CA HIS A 33 -5.43 -13.14 -9.72
C HIS A 33 -5.04 -14.63 -9.50
N ASN A 34 -3.75 -14.95 -9.35
CA ASN A 34 -3.20 -16.30 -9.36
C ASN A 34 -2.40 -16.65 -8.09
N GLU A 35 -1.60 -15.71 -7.59
CA GLU A 35 -0.58 -15.93 -6.57
C GLU A 35 -0.71 -14.94 -5.39
N VAL A 36 -0.17 -15.35 -4.24
CA VAL A 36 -0.13 -14.54 -3.01
C VAL A 36 1.29 -14.53 -2.48
N TRP A 37 1.81 -13.34 -2.20
CA TRP A 37 3.13 -13.14 -1.62
C TRP A 37 3.01 -12.52 -0.23
N GLU A 38 3.78 -13.04 0.74
CA GLU A 38 4.04 -12.38 2.02
C GLU A 38 5.19 -11.40 1.86
N LEU A 39 4.96 -10.16 2.29
CA LEU A 39 5.97 -9.12 2.33
C LEU A 39 6.36 -8.86 3.77
N ILE A 40 7.66 -8.91 4.06
CA ILE A 40 8.22 -8.65 5.38
C ILE A 40 9.15 -7.44 5.31
N THR A 41 8.82 -6.36 6.02
CA THR A 41 9.51 -5.07 5.98
C THR A 41 10.36 -4.85 7.23
N GLY A 42 11.52 -5.51 7.34
CA GLY A 42 12.41 -5.42 8.49
C GLY A 42 13.63 -4.52 8.24
N VAL A 43 14.81 -5.05 8.59
CA VAL A 43 16.12 -4.49 8.18
C VAL A 43 16.29 -4.59 6.66
N SER A 44 15.76 -5.65 6.06
CA SER A 44 15.61 -5.84 4.62
C SER A 44 14.16 -6.18 4.29
N THR A 45 13.70 -5.78 3.12
CA THR A 45 12.42 -6.22 2.56
C THR A 45 12.59 -7.62 1.97
N SER A 46 11.75 -8.58 2.37
CA SER A 46 11.61 -9.88 1.69
C SER A 46 10.24 -10.02 1.04
N VAL A 47 10.18 -10.85 0.01
CA VAL A 47 8.97 -11.21 -0.73
C VAL A 47 9.00 -12.72 -0.91
N ASP A 48 8.06 -13.41 -0.28
CA ASP A 48 8.00 -14.87 -0.27
C ASP A 48 6.64 -15.32 -0.81
N GLU A 49 6.63 -16.19 -1.81
CA GLU A 49 5.39 -16.79 -2.31
C GLU A 49 4.77 -17.71 -1.25
N THR A 50 3.45 -17.75 -1.18
CA THR A 50 2.68 -18.51 -0.18
C THR A 50 1.71 -19.47 -0.86
N ASP A 51 1.27 -20.50 -0.12
CA ASP A 51 0.21 -21.41 -0.58
C ASP A 51 -1.21 -20.84 -0.40
N PHE A 52 -1.35 -19.54 -0.09
CA PHE A 52 -2.65 -18.92 0.08
C PHE A 52 -3.39 -18.74 -1.25
N VAL A 53 -4.72 -18.76 -1.19
CA VAL A 53 -5.58 -18.56 -2.36
C VAL A 53 -5.94 -17.07 -2.48
N PRO A 54 -5.66 -16.39 -3.61
CA PRO A 54 -5.82 -14.94 -3.71
C PRO A 54 -7.20 -14.41 -3.33
N TYR A 55 -8.26 -15.02 -3.86
CA TYR A 55 -9.62 -14.60 -3.56
C TYR A 55 -10.06 -14.91 -2.12
N LYS A 56 -9.39 -15.85 -1.43
CA LYS A 56 -9.58 -16.07 0.01
C LYS A 56 -8.86 -15.03 0.85
N VAL A 57 -7.70 -14.56 0.40
CA VAL A 57 -7.04 -13.39 0.99
C VAL A 57 -7.88 -12.13 0.79
N ALA A 58 -8.46 -11.96 -0.40
CA ALA A 58 -9.34 -10.83 -0.69
C ALA A 58 -10.63 -10.83 0.14
N GLU A 59 -11.04 -11.94 0.75
CA GLU A 59 -12.18 -11.99 1.68
C GLU A 59 -11.84 -11.42 3.07
N GLN A 60 -10.56 -11.17 3.39
CA GLN A 60 -10.15 -10.67 4.70
C GLN A 60 -10.67 -9.25 4.97
N PRO A 61 -11.02 -8.92 6.23
CA PRO A 61 -11.63 -7.63 6.59
C PRO A 61 -10.67 -6.45 6.43
N ASP A 62 -9.36 -6.69 6.49
CA ASP A 62 -8.31 -5.69 6.31
C ASP A 62 -7.65 -5.76 4.93
N PHE A 63 -8.27 -6.46 3.97
CA PHE A 63 -7.87 -6.41 2.58
C PHE A 63 -8.36 -5.14 1.90
N VAL A 64 -7.47 -4.48 1.16
CA VAL A 64 -7.73 -3.25 0.41
C VAL A 64 -7.31 -3.44 -1.05
N GLY A 65 -8.09 -2.90 -2.00
CA GLY A 65 -7.81 -3.07 -3.43
C GLY A 65 -9.09 -3.16 -4.27
N TRP A 66 -9.01 -3.92 -5.37
CA TRP A 66 -10.07 -4.07 -6.36
C TRP A 66 -11.37 -4.61 -5.73
N GLY A 67 -12.50 -4.00 -6.10
CA GLY A 67 -13.83 -4.45 -5.67
C GLY A 67 -14.10 -4.28 -4.17
N LYS A 68 -13.29 -3.49 -3.46
CA LYS A 68 -13.42 -3.24 -2.03
C LYS A 68 -13.68 -1.77 -1.72
N GLU A 69 -14.82 -1.29 -2.19
CA GLU A 69 -15.28 0.08 -1.95
C GLU A 69 -15.52 0.34 -0.45
N ASP A 70 -15.88 -0.71 0.30
CA ASP A 70 -16.05 -0.69 1.77
C ASP A 70 -14.79 -1.10 2.55
N ALA A 71 -13.63 -1.25 1.88
CA ALA A 71 -12.39 -1.53 2.60
C ALA A 71 -12.09 -0.44 3.63
N ALA A 72 -11.40 -0.82 4.70
CA ALA A 72 -10.94 0.09 5.74
C ALA A 72 -9.40 0.28 5.65
N PRO A 73 -8.87 0.99 4.62
CA PRO A 73 -7.47 1.39 4.65
C PRO A 73 -7.25 2.27 5.89
N VAL A 74 -6.06 2.18 6.47
CA VAL A 74 -5.69 3.01 7.61
C VAL A 74 -5.26 4.36 7.05
N LEU A 75 -6.20 5.32 7.05
CA LEU A 75 -5.92 6.69 6.59
C LEU A 75 -5.32 7.57 7.69
N LYS A 76 -5.49 7.22 8.96
CA LYS A 76 -4.98 7.98 10.10
C LYS A 76 -4.55 7.06 11.24
N ILE A 77 -3.36 7.32 11.79
CA ILE A 77 -2.83 6.61 12.96
C ILE A 77 -1.90 7.54 13.75
N GLY A 78 -2.18 7.73 15.04
CA GLY A 78 -1.47 8.72 15.85
C GLY A 78 -1.47 10.12 15.20
N ASP A 79 -0.29 10.69 15.03
CA ASP A 79 -0.06 11.99 14.37
C ASP A 79 0.10 11.89 12.84
N SER A 80 0.05 10.68 12.28
CA SER A 80 0.14 10.44 10.84
C SER A 80 -1.24 10.42 10.19
N ASN A 81 -1.36 11.06 9.02
CA ASN A 81 -2.57 11.10 8.21
C ASN A 81 -2.22 11.00 6.71
N ILE A 82 -3.02 10.27 5.95
CA ILE A 82 -2.97 10.23 4.49
C ILE A 82 -4.30 10.66 3.88
N SER A 83 -4.22 11.36 2.76
CA SER A 83 -5.38 11.69 1.94
C SER A 83 -5.01 11.68 0.47
N TYR A 84 -5.97 11.26 -0.36
CA TYR A 84 -5.84 11.21 -1.80
C TYR A 84 -7.22 11.26 -2.43
N ASN A 85 -7.28 11.66 -3.71
CA ASN A 85 -8.48 11.58 -4.51
C ASN A 85 -8.14 10.85 -5.81
N PHE A 86 -8.76 9.70 -6.03
CA PHE A 86 -8.50 8.89 -7.23
C PHE A 86 -9.41 9.34 -8.37
N ASP A 87 -8.81 9.76 -9.48
CA ASP A 87 -9.49 9.95 -10.77
C ASP A 87 -8.97 8.88 -11.75
N PRO A 88 -9.82 7.96 -12.23
CA PRO A 88 -9.42 6.89 -13.15
C PRO A 88 -8.87 7.40 -14.49
N LYS A 89 -9.10 8.68 -14.83
CA LYS A 89 -8.59 9.31 -16.07
C LYS A 89 -7.29 10.08 -15.86
N ALA A 90 -6.87 10.30 -14.61
CA ALA A 90 -5.63 11.00 -14.32
C ALA A 90 -4.42 10.08 -14.56
N ALA A 91 -3.29 10.68 -14.98
CA ALA A 91 -2.04 9.95 -15.18
C ALA A 91 -1.31 9.61 -13.86
N ALA A 92 -1.74 10.22 -12.75
CA ALA A 92 -1.20 9.96 -11.42
C ALA A 92 -2.24 10.32 -10.34
N VAL A 93 -2.12 9.67 -9.19
CA VAL A 93 -2.79 10.08 -7.95
C VAL A 93 -1.81 10.88 -7.11
N GLN A 94 -2.23 12.08 -6.74
CA GLN A 94 -1.51 12.85 -5.75
C GLN A 94 -1.90 12.38 -4.36
N VAL A 95 -0.90 11.92 -3.59
CA VAL A 95 -1.10 11.52 -2.19
C VAL A 95 -0.45 12.54 -1.29
N ARG A 96 -1.24 13.01 -0.32
CA ARG A 96 -0.79 13.86 0.77
C ARG A 96 -0.58 12.98 1.99
N TYR A 97 0.63 13.04 2.54
CA TYR A 97 0.99 12.48 3.84
C TYR A 97 1.31 13.61 4.81
N GLU A 98 0.79 13.54 6.03
CA GLU A 98 0.97 14.54 7.07
C GLU A 98 1.45 13.85 8.35
N TYR A 99 2.44 14.45 9.01
CA TYR A 99 2.94 13.99 10.31
C TYR A 99 3.25 15.19 11.20
N GLY A 100 2.42 15.40 12.22
CA GLY A 100 2.49 16.60 13.06
C GLY A 100 2.32 17.88 12.22
N ALA A 101 3.34 18.74 12.19
CA ALA A 101 3.36 19.96 11.37
C ALA A 101 3.98 19.76 9.97
N ASN A 102 4.49 18.56 9.66
CA ASN A 102 5.13 18.28 8.38
C ASN A 102 4.10 17.77 7.38
N HIS A 103 4.22 18.23 6.13
CA HIS A 103 3.37 17.81 5.02
C HIS A 103 4.25 17.37 3.85
N TYR A 104 3.93 16.20 3.29
CA TYR A 104 4.62 15.60 2.16
C TYR A 104 3.59 15.35 1.07
N LEU A 105 3.94 15.75 -0.16
CA LEU A 105 3.11 15.57 -1.33
C LEU A 105 3.92 14.82 -2.37
N PHE A 106 3.37 13.73 -2.90
CA PHE A 106 4.04 12.97 -3.93
C PHE A 106 3.02 12.38 -4.90
N ASP A 107 3.46 12.25 -6.16
CA ASP A 107 2.65 11.72 -7.24
C ASP A 107 2.95 10.22 -7.41
N PHE A 108 1.88 9.42 -7.41
CA PHE A 108 1.92 8.01 -7.73
C PHE A 108 1.37 7.81 -9.14
N PRO A 109 2.20 7.44 -10.13
CA PRO A 109 1.74 7.18 -11.49
C PRO A 109 0.70 6.06 -11.53
N THR A 110 -0.38 6.26 -12.28
CA THR A 110 -1.43 5.25 -12.50
C THR A 110 -1.39 4.78 -13.94
N LEU A 111 -1.39 3.46 -14.13
CA LEU A 111 -1.26 2.84 -15.45
C LEU A 111 -2.58 2.23 -15.92
N SER A 112 -3.37 1.65 -15.01
CA SER A 112 -4.64 1.00 -15.37
C SER A 112 -5.82 1.97 -15.38
N GLY A 113 -5.93 2.79 -14.33
CA GLY A 113 -7.14 3.58 -14.07
C GLY A 113 -8.28 2.79 -13.41
N ASP A 114 -8.05 1.52 -13.04
CA ASP A 114 -9.10 0.65 -12.47
C ASP A 114 -9.36 0.91 -10.99
N TRP A 115 -8.29 0.93 -10.20
CA TRP A 115 -8.34 1.20 -8.77
C TRP A 115 -7.02 1.76 -8.29
N PHE A 116 -7.08 2.49 -7.18
CA PHE A 116 -5.91 2.94 -6.44
C PHE A 116 -6.22 2.88 -4.95
N CYS A 117 -5.27 2.39 -4.16
CA CYS A 117 -5.39 2.38 -2.71
C CYS A 117 -4.10 2.86 -2.05
N ALA A 118 -4.25 3.64 -0.99
CA ALA A 118 -3.16 3.98 -0.09
C ALA A 118 -3.56 3.62 1.35
N SER A 119 -2.66 2.99 2.10
CA SER A 119 -2.89 2.67 3.51
C SER A 119 -1.60 2.83 4.30
N LEU A 120 -1.72 3.37 5.51
CA LEU A 120 -0.69 3.24 6.53
C LEU A 120 -0.69 1.82 7.09
N SER A 121 0.44 1.40 7.67
CA SER A 121 0.47 0.24 8.56
C SER A 121 -0.21 0.55 9.89
N ARG A 122 -0.64 -0.48 10.61
CA ARG A 122 -1.31 -0.34 11.91
C ARG A 122 -0.45 0.31 13.00
N ASP A 123 0.87 0.20 12.86
CA ASP A 123 1.86 0.86 13.73
C ASP A 123 2.33 2.23 13.18
N GLY A 124 1.86 2.61 12.00
CA GLY A 124 2.20 3.87 11.33
C GLY A 124 3.60 3.96 10.73
N ASN A 125 4.41 2.89 10.79
CA ASN A 125 5.80 2.85 10.29
C ASN A 125 5.92 2.76 8.76
N LEU A 126 4.84 2.40 8.07
CA LEU A 126 4.83 2.18 6.63
C LEU A 126 3.66 2.89 5.98
N LEU A 127 3.89 3.30 4.74
CA LEU A 127 2.87 3.73 3.79
C LEU A 127 2.96 2.83 2.56
N VAL A 128 1.84 2.19 2.24
CA VAL A 128 1.67 1.35 1.05
C VAL A 128 0.77 2.07 0.07
N LEU A 129 1.18 2.10 -1.20
CA LEU A 129 0.43 2.66 -2.32
C LEU A 129 0.39 1.63 -3.42
N ALA A 130 -0.79 1.32 -3.95
CA ALA A 130 -0.93 0.33 -5.00
C ALA A 130 -2.00 0.70 -6.03
N GLU A 131 -1.74 0.27 -7.26
CA GLU A 131 -2.68 0.11 -8.37
C GLU A 131 -2.36 -1.23 -9.08
N PRO A 132 -3.16 -1.70 -10.04
CA PRO A 132 -2.98 -3.03 -10.62
C PRO A 132 -1.56 -3.39 -11.07
N TYR A 133 -0.78 -2.44 -11.61
CA TYR A 133 0.55 -2.74 -12.18
C TYR A 133 1.70 -2.26 -11.33
N GLN A 134 1.43 -1.66 -10.16
CA GLN A 134 2.49 -1.11 -9.34
C GLN A 134 2.10 -1.06 -7.87
N ILE A 135 3.05 -1.43 -7.02
CA ILE A 135 3.01 -1.19 -5.57
C ILE A 135 4.28 -0.46 -5.16
N ARG A 136 4.16 0.50 -4.24
CA ARG A 136 5.29 1.19 -3.63
C ARG A 136 5.15 1.21 -2.12
N LEU A 137 6.28 1.06 -1.45
CA LEU A 137 6.41 1.12 -0.01
C LEU A 137 7.27 2.31 0.39
N TYR A 138 6.85 2.98 1.46
CA TYR A 138 7.62 4.06 2.06
C TYR A 138 7.71 3.84 3.56
N ARG A 139 8.91 3.98 4.12
CA ARG A 139 9.10 4.09 5.57
C ARG A 139 8.73 5.51 6.00
N THR A 140 7.91 5.61 7.05
CA THR A 140 7.40 6.89 7.54
C THR A 140 8.37 7.55 8.53
N PRO A 141 8.34 8.89 8.64
CA PRO A 141 9.19 9.67 9.53
C PRO A 141 8.72 9.66 11.01
N LEU A 142 8.55 8.49 11.62
CA LEU A 142 8.23 8.36 13.06
C LEU A 142 9.41 8.68 13.98
#